data_AF-A0A5C4SMR4-F1
#
_entry.id   AF-A0A5C4SMR4-F1
#
_cell.length_a   1.000
_cell.length_b   1.000
_cell.length_c   1.000
_cell.angle_alpha   90.00
_cell.angle_beta   90.00
_cell.angle_gamma   90.00
#
_symmetry.space_group_name_H-M   'P 1'
#
loop_
_entity.id
_entity.type
_entity.pdbx_description
1 polymer ?
#
loop_
_entity_poly.entity_id
_entity_poly.type
_entity_poly.pdbx_seq_one_letter_code
_entity_poly.pdbx_strand_id
1 'polypeptide(L)'
;MNKKIPILILLIISFQSTFANDLDSGIIELGKIYRDFVFRNNPTDLTFKKLAEINSSELLITKNFVKECISPNNELTSEKFLKLPDEQTLLNLYLIMKVNENVREKDPKDNTELLKEWREKNVQRYELIENYYSMVFSGIGNKNQPFDLSNVDFVIDNYNLKDETEKGIFFLTAMNLCYYQIWGYMNVVKPPNYKKALSSIEKYPKFNGQEYYKYKYFGFPDFEMQIEKDKGKESYKHYFINRFYNTLIYHHQCLNQKRRTRKDAENLALSSILKEKNYYEYSKNQDYLNGLFRTMKMD
;
A
#
# COMPACT_ATOMS: atom_id res chain seq x y z
N MET A 1 -38.31 -11.34 -45.63
CA MET A 1 -37.85 -11.47 -44.23
C MET A 1 -36.33 -11.60 -44.20
N ASN A 2 -35.64 -10.60 -43.66
CA ASN A 2 -34.19 -10.46 -43.68
C ASN A 2 -33.48 -11.52 -42.82
N LYS A 3 -33.02 -12.60 -43.44
CA LYS A 3 -32.18 -13.66 -42.82
C LYS A 3 -30.76 -13.20 -42.42
N LYS A 4 -30.42 -11.91 -42.54
CA LYS A 4 -29.10 -11.36 -42.21
C LYS A 4 -28.92 -10.92 -40.74
N ILE A 5 -30.01 -10.78 -40.00
CA ILE A 5 -30.00 -10.34 -38.59
C ILE A 5 -29.47 -11.41 -37.60
N PRO A 6 -29.80 -12.72 -37.71
CA PRO A 6 -29.31 -13.70 -36.72
C PRO A 6 -27.81 -13.98 -36.81
N ILE A 7 -27.20 -13.83 -37.99
CA ILE A 7 -25.74 -14.03 -38.18
C ILE A 7 -24.93 -12.91 -37.54
N LEU A 8 -25.42 -11.67 -37.60
CA LEU A 8 -24.75 -10.51 -36.99
C LEU A 8 -24.75 -10.61 -35.45
N ILE A 9 -25.85 -11.08 -34.86
CA ILE A 9 -25.97 -11.27 -33.40
C ILE A 9 -25.05 -12.40 -32.91
N LEU A 10 -24.95 -13.52 -33.64
CA LEU A 10 -24.04 -14.62 -33.28
C LEU A 10 -22.56 -14.22 -33.38
N LEU A 11 -22.19 -13.38 -34.36
CA LEU A 11 -20.85 -12.81 -34.48
C LEU A 11 -20.53 -11.85 -33.32
N ILE A 12 -21.47 -11.00 -32.92
CA ILE A 12 -21.27 -10.07 -31.79
C ILE A 12 -21.08 -10.86 -30.47
N ILE A 13 -21.83 -11.94 -30.27
CA ILE A 13 -21.72 -12.80 -29.09
C ILE A 13 -20.38 -13.57 -29.07
N SER A 14 -19.91 -14.08 -30.22
CA SER A 14 -18.62 -14.78 -30.28
C SER A 14 -17.43 -13.86 -30.05
N PHE A 15 -17.45 -12.62 -30.56
CA PHE A 15 -16.41 -11.63 -30.28
C PHE A 15 -16.34 -11.26 -28.79
N GLN A 16 -17.48 -11.03 -28.11
CA GLN A 16 -17.48 -10.72 -26.67
C GLN A 16 -16.90 -11.86 -25.82
N SER A 17 -17.14 -13.12 -26.21
CA SER A 17 -16.62 -14.29 -25.49
C SER A 17 -15.10 -14.46 -25.61
N THR A 18 -14.49 -14.09 -26.74
CA THR A 18 -13.03 -14.17 -26.92
C THR A 18 -12.32 -13.06 -26.14
N PHE A 19 -12.85 -11.84 -26.12
CA PHE A 19 -12.26 -10.73 -25.37
C PHE A 19 -12.26 -10.95 -23.85
N ALA A 20 -13.36 -11.49 -23.30
CA ALA A 20 -13.45 -11.80 -21.87
C ALA A 20 -12.44 -12.87 -21.43
N ASN A 21 -12.24 -13.92 -22.26
CA ASN A 21 -11.27 -14.98 -21.98
C ASN A 21 -9.82 -14.46 -22.01
N ASP A 22 -9.49 -13.53 -22.90
CA ASP A 22 -8.15 -12.93 -22.98
C ASP A 22 -7.84 -12.02 -21.78
N LEU A 23 -8.85 -11.30 -21.27
CA LEU A 23 -8.72 -10.46 -20.07
C LEU A 23 -8.44 -11.31 -18.82
N ASP A 24 -9.28 -12.32 -18.56
CA ASP A 24 -9.16 -13.14 -17.36
C ASP A 24 -7.86 -13.96 -17.38
N SER A 25 -7.50 -14.55 -18.52
CA SER A 25 -6.21 -15.22 -18.70
C SER A 25 -5.04 -14.28 -18.39
N GLY A 26 -5.11 -13.03 -18.89
CA GLY A 26 -4.09 -12.01 -18.62
C GLY A 26 -3.98 -11.64 -17.14
N ILE A 27 -5.09 -11.46 -16.44
CA ILE A 27 -5.11 -11.20 -14.98
C ILE A 27 -4.51 -12.36 -14.20
N ILE A 28 -4.86 -13.60 -14.58
CA ILE A 28 -4.34 -14.81 -13.92
C ILE A 28 -2.82 -14.89 -14.09
N GLU A 29 -2.32 -14.68 -15.30
CA GLU A 29 -0.88 -14.74 -15.57
C GLU A 29 -0.13 -13.61 -14.85
N LEU A 30 -0.67 -12.38 -14.87
CA LEU A 30 -0.12 -11.27 -14.08
C LEU A 30 -0.09 -11.57 -12.58
N GLY A 31 -1.15 -12.18 -12.04
CA GLY A 31 -1.22 -12.61 -10.63
C GLY A 31 -0.13 -13.61 -10.25
N LYS A 32 0.13 -14.61 -11.12
CA LYS A 32 1.20 -15.60 -10.92
C LYS A 32 2.59 -14.96 -11.01
N ILE A 33 2.83 -14.13 -12.02
CA ILE A 33 4.10 -13.41 -12.20
C ILE A 33 4.35 -12.50 -10.99
N TYR A 34 3.35 -11.72 -10.58
CA TYR A 34 3.45 -10.87 -9.40
C TYR A 34 3.78 -11.69 -8.15
N ARG A 35 3.10 -12.82 -7.93
CA ARG A 35 3.37 -13.72 -6.80
C ARG A 35 4.84 -14.17 -6.76
N ASP A 36 5.41 -14.55 -7.89
CA ASP A 36 6.77 -15.09 -7.97
C ASP A 36 7.85 -14.02 -7.72
N PHE A 37 7.54 -12.77 -8.06
CA PHE A 37 8.52 -11.69 -8.08
C PHE A 37 8.17 -10.46 -7.24
N VAL A 38 7.10 -10.45 -6.44
CA VAL A 38 6.77 -9.29 -5.56
C VAL A 38 7.79 -9.09 -4.43
N PHE A 39 8.43 -10.18 -4.00
CA PHE A 39 9.45 -10.15 -2.93
C PHE A 39 10.86 -9.91 -3.53
N ARG A 40 11.90 -10.47 -2.90
CA ARG A 40 13.31 -10.16 -3.23
C ARG A 40 13.85 -10.84 -4.50
N ASN A 41 13.11 -11.76 -5.11
CA ASN A 41 13.52 -12.42 -6.34
C ASN A 41 13.41 -11.47 -7.53
N ASN A 42 14.37 -11.47 -8.44
CA ASN A 42 14.34 -10.62 -9.63
C ASN A 42 13.81 -11.38 -10.86
N PRO A 43 12.97 -10.75 -11.70
CA PRO A 43 12.50 -11.33 -12.95
C PRO A 43 13.66 -11.52 -13.95
N THR A 44 13.49 -12.49 -14.84
CA THR A 44 14.40 -12.76 -15.96
C THR A 44 13.88 -12.15 -17.27
N ASP A 45 14.71 -12.08 -18.31
CA ASP A 45 14.26 -11.68 -19.66
C ASP A 45 13.10 -12.53 -20.17
N LEU A 46 13.08 -13.83 -19.84
CA LEU A 46 11.97 -14.72 -20.18
C LEU A 46 10.68 -14.28 -19.48
N THR A 47 10.76 -13.80 -18.24
CA THR A 47 9.60 -13.25 -17.52
C THR A 47 9.04 -12.02 -18.23
N PHE A 48 9.92 -11.13 -18.71
CA PHE A 48 9.49 -9.95 -19.46
C PHE A 48 8.91 -10.29 -20.84
N LYS A 49 9.40 -11.35 -21.50
CA LYS A 49 8.78 -11.88 -22.72
C LYS A 49 7.36 -12.39 -22.45
N LYS A 50 7.16 -13.18 -21.40
CA LYS A 50 5.82 -13.64 -20.97
C LYS A 50 4.87 -12.47 -20.68
N LEU A 51 5.35 -11.43 -19.99
CA LEU A 51 4.55 -10.21 -19.80
C LEU A 51 4.17 -9.57 -21.14
N ALA A 52 5.11 -9.48 -22.08
CA ALA A 52 4.86 -8.89 -23.39
C ALA A 52 3.78 -9.63 -24.19
N GLU A 53 3.69 -10.97 -24.05
CA GLU A 53 2.70 -11.84 -24.71
C GLU A 53 1.26 -11.64 -24.23
N ILE A 54 1.05 -10.94 -23.10
CA ILE A 54 -0.29 -10.60 -22.61
C ILE A 54 -0.87 -9.50 -23.51
N ASN A 55 -1.74 -9.91 -24.45
CA ASN A 55 -2.24 -9.09 -25.56
C ASN A 55 -3.54 -8.33 -25.28
N SER A 56 -4.09 -8.40 -24.06
CA SER A 56 -5.29 -7.63 -23.72
C SER A 56 -4.97 -6.12 -23.66
N SER A 57 -5.63 -5.35 -24.53
CA SER A 57 -5.49 -3.88 -24.57
C SER A 57 -5.94 -3.22 -23.26
N GLU A 58 -6.94 -3.78 -22.59
CA GLU A 58 -7.46 -3.33 -21.29
C GLU A 58 -6.44 -3.50 -20.15
N LEU A 59 -5.45 -4.38 -20.33
CA LEU A 59 -4.41 -4.64 -19.33
C LEU A 59 -3.12 -3.86 -19.58
N LEU A 60 -3.07 -2.94 -20.54
CA LEU A 60 -1.81 -2.25 -20.87
C LEU A 60 -1.24 -1.49 -19.66
N ILE A 61 -2.07 -0.71 -18.97
CA ILE A 61 -1.65 0.05 -17.78
C ILE A 61 -1.33 -0.92 -16.63
N THR A 62 -2.22 -1.88 -16.37
CA THR A 62 -2.06 -2.93 -15.35
C THR A 62 -0.75 -3.70 -15.51
N LYS A 63 -0.42 -4.12 -16.73
CA LYS A 63 0.82 -4.85 -17.06
C LYS A 63 2.04 -3.99 -16.78
N ASN A 64 2.02 -2.72 -17.20
CA ASN A 64 3.13 -1.80 -16.94
C ASN A 64 3.33 -1.56 -15.45
N PHE A 65 2.24 -1.45 -14.69
CA PHE A 65 2.29 -1.34 -13.23
C PHE A 65 2.91 -2.59 -12.58
N VAL A 66 2.43 -3.79 -12.92
CA VAL A 66 2.98 -5.04 -12.39
C VAL A 66 4.47 -5.18 -12.72
N LYS A 67 4.88 -4.79 -13.94
CA LYS A 67 6.28 -4.76 -14.35
C LYS A 67 7.14 -3.89 -13.42
N GLU A 68 6.67 -2.72 -13.04
CA GLU A 68 7.40 -1.86 -12.08
C GLU A 68 7.42 -2.46 -10.68
N CYS A 69 6.31 -3.04 -10.21
CA CYS A 69 6.27 -3.70 -8.90
C CYS A 69 7.28 -4.84 -8.73
N ILE A 70 7.61 -5.56 -9.81
CA ILE A 70 8.53 -6.69 -9.77
C ILE A 70 9.98 -6.32 -10.12
N SER A 71 10.20 -5.14 -10.70
CA SER A 71 11.52 -4.68 -11.17
C SER A 71 12.32 -4.01 -10.05
N PRO A 72 13.65 -4.25 -9.96
CA PRO A 72 14.55 -3.39 -9.19
C PRO A 72 14.70 -2.01 -9.84
N ASN A 73 15.08 -1.00 -9.06
CA ASN A 73 15.24 0.38 -9.53
C ASN A 73 14.00 0.90 -10.27
N ASN A 74 12.82 0.53 -9.78
CA ASN A 74 11.55 0.88 -10.39
C ASN A 74 11.23 2.37 -10.21
N GLU A 75 10.27 2.84 -11.00
CA GLU A 75 9.79 4.22 -10.99
C GLU A 75 8.57 4.42 -10.07
N LEU A 76 8.30 3.52 -9.13
CA LEU A 76 7.06 3.54 -8.32
C LEU A 76 6.91 4.80 -7.44
N THR A 77 7.99 5.52 -7.16
CA THR A 77 7.96 6.82 -6.47
C THR A 77 7.71 8.01 -7.40
N SER A 78 7.61 7.79 -8.71
CA SER A 78 7.30 8.84 -9.68
C SER A 78 5.81 9.17 -9.68
N GLU A 79 5.47 10.41 -10.04
CA GLU A 79 4.09 10.89 -10.13
C GLU A 79 3.18 9.98 -10.99
N LYS A 80 3.75 9.34 -12.01
CA LYS A 80 3.05 8.38 -12.89
C LYS A 80 2.40 7.22 -12.11
N PHE A 81 3.08 6.69 -11.09
CA PHE A 81 2.62 5.54 -10.30
C PHE A 81 2.07 5.95 -8.93
N LEU A 82 2.18 7.23 -8.56
CA LEU A 82 1.53 7.76 -7.37
C LEU A 82 0.14 8.32 -7.69
N LYS A 83 -0.08 8.82 -8.91
CA LYS A 83 -1.42 9.17 -9.42
C LYS A 83 -2.31 7.94 -9.50
N LEU A 84 -3.49 8.05 -8.91
CA LEU A 84 -4.47 6.98 -8.93
C LEU A 84 -4.92 6.71 -10.39
N PRO A 85 -4.89 5.45 -10.85
CA PRO A 85 -5.39 5.09 -12.17
C PRO A 85 -6.92 5.02 -12.18
N ASP A 86 -7.52 4.72 -13.33
CA ASP A 86 -8.97 4.54 -13.45
C ASP A 86 -9.50 3.31 -12.67
N GLU A 87 -10.81 3.29 -12.45
CA GLU A 87 -11.49 2.22 -11.69
C GLU A 87 -11.25 0.82 -12.26
N GLN A 88 -11.18 0.69 -13.57
CA GLN A 88 -11.00 -0.61 -14.20
C GLN A 88 -9.60 -1.15 -13.94
N THR A 89 -8.59 -0.29 -14.00
CA THR A 89 -7.21 -0.60 -13.63
C THR A 89 -7.12 -0.97 -12.15
N LEU A 90 -7.76 -0.21 -11.26
CA LEU A 90 -7.82 -0.52 -9.82
C LEU A 90 -8.43 -1.90 -9.56
N LEU A 91 -9.57 -2.20 -10.19
CA LEU A 91 -10.22 -3.51 -10.08
C LEU A 91 -9.33 -4.64 -10.63
N ASN A 92 -8.69 -4.44 -11.78
CA ASN A 92 -7.80 -5.44 -12.37
C ASN A 92 -6.60 -5.74 -11.44
N LEU A 93 -6.01 -4.71 -10.80
CA LEU A 93 -4.93 -4.89 -9.82
C LEU A 93 -5.40 -5.58 -8.54
N TYR A 94 -6.62 -5.30 -8.10
CA TYR A 94 -7.24 -6.02 -6.99
C TYR A 94 -7.44 -7.51 -7.30
N LEU A 95 -7.93 -7.84 -8.50
CA LEU A 95 -8.09 -9.22 -8.94
C LEU A 95 -6.74 -9.96 -9.08
N ILE A 96 -5.70 -9.29 -9.56
CA ILE A 96 -4.31 -9.81 -9.57
C ILE A 96 -3.87 -10.19 -8.16
N MET A 97 -4.18 -9.35 -7.16
CA MET A 97 -3.88 -9.65 -5.76
C MET A 97 -4.66 -10.85 -5.23
N LYS A 98 -5.94 -11.03 -5.62
CA LYS A 98 -6.71 -12.23 -5.28
C LYS A 98 -6.14 -13.50 -5.90
N VAL A 99 -5.67 -13.44 -7.14
CA VAL A 99 -4.94 -14.57 -7.75
C VAL A 99 -3.65 -14.86 -6.99
N ASN A 100 -2.85 -13.84 -6.66
CA ASN A 100 -1.62 -14.00 -5.87
C ASN A 100 -1.89 -14.64 -4.49
N GLU A 101 -2.95 -14.23 -3.80
CA GLU A 101 -3.39 -14.84 -2.54
C GLU A 101 -3.80 -16.31 -2.73
N ASN A 102 -4.64 -16.57 -3.73
CA ASN A 102 -5.16 -17.90 -4.03
C ASN A 102 -4.04 -18.89 -4.36
N VAL A 103 -3.04 -18.49 -5.15
CA VAL A 103 -1.87 -19.33 -5.49
C VAL A 103 -1.02 -19.71 -4.27
N ARG A 104 -1.20 -19.04 -3.13
CA ARG A 104 -0.52 -19.37 -1.86
C ARG A 104 -1.35 -20.28 -0.95
N GLU A 105 -2.60 -20.56 -1.29
CA GLU A 105 -3.44 -21.45 -0.51
C GLU A 105 -2.95 -22.89 -0.60
N LYS A 106 -3.19 -23.65 0.47
CA LYS A 106 -2.93 -25.09 0.50
C LYS A 106 -3.78 -25.81 -0.55
N ASP A 107 -5.05 -25.43 -0.65
CA ASP A 107 -6.05 -26.00 -1.56
C ASP A 107 -6.66 -24.86 -2.39
N PRO A 108 -5.94 -24.36 -3.43
CA PRO A 108 -6.36 -23.18 -4.18
C PRO A 108 -7.63 -23.44 -5.00
N LYS A 109 -8.53 -22.45 -5.06
CA LYS A 109 -9.68 -22.46 -5.97
C LYS A 109 -9.21 -22.36 -7.42
N ASP A 110 -10.00 -22.82 -8.39
CA ASP A 110 -9.76 -22.47 -9.79
C ASP A 110 -9.78 -20.94 -9.96
N ASN A 111 -8.77 -20.39 -10.64
CA ASN A 111 -8.62 -18.94 -10.75
C ASN A 111 -9.72 -18.31 -11.62
N THR A 112 -10.27 -19.04 -12.60
CA THR A 112 -11.38 -18.53 -13.43
C THR A 112 -12.64 -18.38 -12.58
N GLU A 113 -12.95 -19.39 -11.76
CA GLU A 113 -14.06 -19.33 -10.81
C GLU A 113 -13.86 -18.29 -9.71
N LEU A 114 -12.61 -18.08 -9.27
CA LEU A 114 -12.25 -17.02 -8.33
C LEU A 114 -12.51 -15.64 -8.92
N LEU A 115 -12.04 -15.39 -10.14
CA LEU A 115 -12.23 -14.10 -10.81
C LEU A 115 -13.71 -13.78 -11.02
N LYS A 116 -14.50 -14.76 -11.46
CA LYS A 116 -15.94 -14.60 -11.61
C LYS A 116 -16.59 -14.16 -10.29
N GLU A 117 -16.30 -14.86 -9.20
CA GLU A 117 -16.85 -14.52 -7.87
C GLU A 117 -16.47 -13.10 -7.45
N TRP A 118 -15.22 -12.69 -7.62
CA TRP A 118 -14.77 -11.38 -7.18
C TRP A 118 -15.25 -10.23 -8.07
N ARG A 119 -15.52 -10.47 -9.35
CA ARG A 119 -16.17 -9.47 -10.23
C ARG A 119 -17.63 -9.24 -9.86
N GLU A 120 -18.31 -10.27 -9.38
CA GLU A 120 -19.71 -10.19 -8.90
C GLU A 120 -19.80 -9.52 -7.52
N LYS A 121 -18.69 -9.50 -6.75
CA LYS A 121 -18.61 -8.76 -5.49
C LYS A 121 -18.49 -7.26 -5.75
N ASN A 122 -19.36 -6.49 -5.09
CA ASN A 122 -19.22 -5.04 -5.04
C ASN A 122 -18.11 -4.63 -4.05
N VAL A 123 -16.85 -4.70 -4.51
CA VAL A 123 -15.68 -4.30 -3.74
C VAL A 123 -15.72 -2.79 -3.51
N GLN A 124 -15.49 -2.37 -2.26
CA GLN A 124 -15.55 -0.96 -1.91
C GLN A 124 -14.39 -0.20 -2.53
N ARG A 125 -14.64 1.04 -2.99
CA ARG A 125 -13.63 1.89 -3.63
C ARG A 125 -12.36 2.04 -2.78
N TYR A 126 -12.49 2.30 -1.49
CA TYR A 126 -11.35 2.50 -0.59
C TYR A 126 -10.51 1.24 -0.42
N GLU A 127 -11.10 0.05 -0.54
CA GLU A 127 -10.38 -1.22 -0.54
C GLU A 127 -9.56 -1.39 -1.83
N LEU A 128 -10.08 -0.94 -2.98
CA LEU A 128 -9.32 -0.93 -4.24
C LEU A 128 -8.11 0.03 -4.18
N ILE A 129 -8.30 1.20 -3.57
CA ILE A 129 -7.25 2.22 -3.42
C ILE A 129 -6.18 1.78 -2.43
N GLU A 130 -6.58 1.20 -1.30
CA GLU A 130 -5.65 0.61 -0.33
C GLU A 130 -4.81 -0.47 -1.00
N ASN A 131 -5.45 -1.40 -1.72
CA ASN A 131 -4.77 -2.47 -2.43
C ASN A 131 -3.74 -1.90 -3.44
N TYR A 132 -4.13 -0.89 -4.22
CA TYR A 132 -3.24 -0.22 -5.16
C TYR A 132 -1.97 0.32 -4.48
N TYR A 133 -2.13 1.14 -3.44
CA TYR A 133 -0.98 1.71 -2.74
C TYR A 133 -0.20 0.66 -1.95
N SER A 134 -0.86 -0.40 -1.47
CA SER A 134 -0.19 -1.54 -0.82
C SER A 134 0.76 -2.24 -1.81
N MET A 135 0.34 -2.42 -3.07
CA MET A 135 1.22 -2.93 -4.13
C MET A 135 2.37 -1.96 -4.46
N VAL A 136 2.10 -0.65 -4.56
CA VAL A 136 3.14 0.38 -4.78
C VAL A 136 4.22 0.31 -3.70
N PHE A 137 3.83 0.40 -2.43
CA PHE A 137 4.78 0.45 -1.33
C PHE A 137 5.43 -0.90 -1.03
N SER A 138 4.77 -2.02 -1.34
CA SER A 138 5.41 -3.34 -1.33
C SER A 138 6.49 -3.45 -2.39
N GLY A 139 6.23 -2.97 -3.61
CA GLY A 139 7.22 -2.92 -4.69
C GLY A 139 8.43 -2.06 -4.31
N ILE A 140 8.20 -0.83 -3.83
CA ILE A 140 9.27 0.05 -3.34
C ILE A 140 10.08 -0.66 -2.24
N GLY A 141 9.39 -1.17 -1.22
CA GLY A 141 10.02 -1.80 -0.07
C GLY A 141 10.82 -3.06 -0.40
N ASN A 142 10.34 -3.91 -1.32
CA ASN A 142 11.02 -5.17 -1.64
C ASN A 142 12.11 -5.02 -2.70
N LYS A 143 11.99 -4.04 -3.60
CA LYS A 143 12.84 -3.93 -4.79
C LYS A 143 13.88 -2.83 -4.74
N ASN A 144 13.62 -1.76 -4.00
CA ASN A 144 14.55 -0.64 -3.89
C ASN A 144 15.32 -0.80 -2.57
N GLN A 145 16.36 -1.65 -2.63
CA GLN A 145 17.21 -1.99 -1.49
C GLN A 145 18.64 -1.46 -1.71
N PRO A 146 19.30 -0.88 -0.67
CA PRO A 146 18.77 -0.65 0.68
C PRO A 146 17.63 0.38 0.70
N PHE A 147 16.68 0.22 1.63
CA PHE A 147 15.59 1.18 1.82
C PHE A 147 16.16 2.59 2.01
N ASP A 148 15.73 3.52 1.15
CA ASP A 148 16.03 4.95 1.25
C ASP A 148 14.96 5.77 0.51
N LEU A 149 14.23 6.60 1.25
CA LEU A 149 13.27 7.57 0.72
C LEU A 149 13.62 9.00 1.17
N SER A 150 14.83 9.26 1.66
CA SER A 150 15.26 10.58 2.17
C SER A 150 15.12 11.71 1.16
N ASN A 151 15.25 11.39 -0.14
CA ASN A 151 15.13 12.33 -1.25
C ASN A 151 13.73 12.36 -1.87
N VAL A 152 12.76 11.62 -1.31
CA VAL A 152 11.40 11.55 -1.82
C VAL A 152 10.51 12.50 -1.03
N ASP A 153 9.82 13.39 -1.75
CA ASP A 153 8.74 14.21 -1.22
C ASP A 153 7.44 13.82 -1.91
N PHE A 154 6.52 13.24 -1.16
CA PHE A 154 5.22 12.86 -1.68
C PHE A 154 4.27 14.07 -1.68
N VAL A 155 4.05 14.64 -2.86
CA VAL A 155 3.11 15.74 -3.07
C VAL A 155 1.70 15.18 -3.29
N ILE A 156 1.05 14.79 -2.19
CA ILE A 156 -0.24 14.05 -2.19
C ILE A 156 -1.31 14.77 -3.02
N ASP A 157 -1.32 16.11 -2.99
CA ASP A 157 -2.31 16.91 -3.69
C ASP A 157 -2.19 16.82 -5.24
N ASN A 158 -1.09 16.25 -5.76
CA ASN A 158 -0.90 16.03 -7.20
C ASN A 158 -1.40 14.65 -7.69
N TYR A 159 -1.90 13.77 -6.82
CA TYR A 159 -2.12 12.35 -7.14
C TYR A 159 -3.55 11.99 -7.57
N ASN A 160 -4.39 12.98 -7.90
CA ASN A 160 -5.80 12.79 -8.26
C ASN A 160 -6.66 12.10 -7.17
N LEU A 161 -6.28 12.29 -5.90
CA LEU A 161 -7.03 11.78 -4.75
C LEU A 161 -8.21 12.72 -4.46
N LYS A 162 -9.42 12.18 -4.48
CA LYS A 162 -10.68 12.94 -4.53
C LYS A 162 -11.08 13.54 -3.19
N ASP A 163 -10.69 12.90 -2.10
CA ASP A 163 -11.09 13.29 -0.75
C ASP A 163 -10.02 12.94 0.29
N GLU A 164 -10.24 13.39 1.53
CA GLU A 164 -9.33 13.19 2.65
C GLU A 164 -9.19 11.71 3.05
N THR A 165 -10.15 10.84 2.71
CA THR A 165 -10.05 9.40 2.94
C THR A 165 -8.99 8.79 2.02
N GLU A 166 -9.04 9.12 0.72
CA GLU A 166 -8.05 8.64 -0.24
C GLU A 166 -6.63 9.15 0.09
N LYS A 167 -6.51 10.41 0.52
CA LYS A 167 -5.23 10.98 1.03
C LYS A 167 -4.74 10.27 2.29
N GLY A 168 -5.66 9.99 3.21
CA GLY A 168 -5.38 9.24 4.43
C GLY A 168 -4.86 7.84 4.14
N ILE A 169 -5.48 7.13 3.19
CA ILE A 169 -5.06 5.80 2.74
C ILE A 169 -3.64 5.86 2.17
N PHE A 170 -3.36 6.78 1.25
CA PHE A 170 -2.03 6.96 0.69
C PHE A 170 -0.97 7.13 1.79
N PHE A 171 -1.18 8.11 2.68
CA PHE A 171 -0.23 8.43 3.75
C PHE A 171 -0.02 7.23 4.68
N LEU A 172 -1.10 6.61 5.14
CA LEU A 172 -1.03 5.51 6.11
C LEU A 172 -0.37 4.26 5.52
N THR A 173 -0.64 3.93 4.26
CA THR A 173 0.01 2.81 3.59
C THR A 173 1.50 3.08 3.35
N ALA A 174 1.88 4.31 2.98
CA ALA A 174 3.29 4.72 2.89
C ALA A 174 4.02 4.59 4.24
N MET A 175 3.39 5.07 5.31
CA MET A 175 3.97 5.00 6.66
C MET A 175 3.97 3.58 7.23
N ASN A 176 3.11 2.69 6.75
CA ASN A 176 3.15 1.27 7.10
C ASN A 176 4.43 0.58 6.58
N LEU A 177 4.87 0.92 5.36
CA LEU A 177 6.19 0.49 4.87
C LEU A 177 7.31 0.97 5.80
N CYS A 178 7.28 2.24 6.20
CA CYS A 178 8.28 2.84 7.08
C CYS A 178 8.30 2.15 8.46
N TYR A 179 7.12 1.87 9.04
CA TYR A 179 6.97 1.13 10.29
C TYR A 179 7.72 -0.20 10.27
N TYR A 180 7.57 -0.99 9.20
CA TYR A 180 8.24 -2.28 9.08
C TYR A 180 9.78 -2.17 9.04
N GLN A 181 10.33 -1.05 8.54
CA GLN A 181 11.79 -0.86 8.52
C GLN A 181 12.40 -0.75 9.92
N ILE A 182 11.63 -0.30 10.91
CA ILE A 182 12.12 -0.11 12.28
C ILE A 182 11.58 -1.13 13.27
N TRP A 183 10.47 -1.80 12.94
CA TRP A 183 9.74 -2.67 13.86
C TRP A 183 10.64 -3.74 14.51
N GLY A 184 11.46 -4.43 13.70
CA GLY A 184 12.34 -5.49 14.20
C GLY A 184 13.40 -4.97 15.18
N TYR A 185 13.96 -3.79 14.92
CA TYR A 185 14.93 -3.16 15.83
C TYR A 185 14.33 -2.76 17.17
N MET A 186 13.05 -2.41 17.18
CA MET A 186 12.36 -1.94 18.39
C MET A 186 11.74 -3.10 19.20
N ASN A 187 11.22 -4.12 18.52
CA ASN A 187 10.40 -5.15 19.16
C ASN A 187 11.07 -6.51 19.28
N VAL A 188 11.91 -6.91 18.32
CA VAL A 188 12.54 -8.25 18.30
C VAL A 188 13.88 -8.23 19.04
N VAL A 189 14.72 -7.24 18.79
CA VAL A 189 16.03 -7.12 19.44
C VAL A 189 15.85 -6.64 20.90
N LYS A 190 16.50 -7.30 21.86
CA LYS A 190 16.46 -6.95 23.29
C LYS A 190 17.88 -6.72 23.84
N PRO A 191 18.20 -5.52 24.38
CA PRO A 191 17.37 -4.30 24.40
C PRO A 191 17.13 -3.73 22.98
N PRO A 192 16.15 -2.84 22.78
CA PRO A 192 15.88 -2.22 21.49
C PRO A 192 17.13 -1.56 20.86
N ASN A 193 17.29 -1.74 19.54
CA ASN A 193 18.43 -1.16 18.82
C ASN A 193 18.09 0.24 18.27
N TYR A 194 18.08 1.22 19.16
CA TYR A 194 17.75 2.61 18.83
C TYR A 194 18.66 3.22 17.76
N LYS A 195 19.93 2.83 17.67
CA LYS A 195 20.87 3.35 16.67
C LYS A 195 20.46 2.92 15.25
N LYS A 196 20.15 1.64 15.06
CA LYS A 196 19.71 1.14 13.74
C LYS A 196 18.31 1.62 13.38
N ALA A 197 17.42 1.71 14.36
CA ALA A 197 16.09 2.29 14.15
C ALA A 197 16.20 3.76 13.68
N LEU A 198 16.96 4.61 14.39
CA LEU A 198 17.14 6.01 14.01
C LEU A 198 17.77 6.16 12.62
N SER A 199 18.79 5.38 12.30
CA SER A 199 19.40 5.39 10.96
C SER A 199 18.44 4.99 9.83
N SER A 200 17.39 4.23 10.14
CA SER A 200 16.33 3.90 9.18
C SER A 200 15.29 5.02 9.08
N ILE A 201 14.99 5.69 10.20
CA ILE A 201 14.08 6.85 10.26
C ILE A 201 14.63 8.06 9.51
N GLU A 202 15.95 8.28 9.54
CA GLU A 202 16.64 9.33 8.78
C GLU A 202 16.42 9.20 7.25
N LYS A 203 15.89 8.06 6.79
CA LYS A 203 15.59 7.77 5.39
C LYS A 203 14.12 7.83 5.04
N TYR A 204 13.28 8.30 5.96
CA TYR A 204 11.84 8.42 5.70
C TYR A 204 11.56 9.58 4.74
N PRO A 205 10.44 9.50 3.98
CA PRO A 205 10.06 10.52 3.01
C PRO A 205 9.52 11.77 3.70
N LYS A 206 9.38 12.83 2.90
CA LYS A 206 8.54 13.98 3.21
C LYS A 206 7.17 13.84 2.56
N PHE A 207 6.22 14.62 3.06
CA PHE A 207 4.89 14.76 2.49
C PHE A 207 4.56 16.23 2.36
N ASN A 208 4.23 16.67 1.15
CA ASN A 208 3.98 18.08 0.82
C ASN A 208 5.07 19.02 1.39
N GLY A 209 6.34 18.63 1.25
CA GLY A 209 7.51 19.38 1.73
C GLY A 209 7.76 19.30 3.23
N GLN A 210 6.92 18.61 4.00
CA GLN A 210 7.02 18.50 5.46
C GLN A 210 7.51 17.13 5.91
N GLU A 211 8.17 17.12 7.07
CA GLU A 211 8.51 15.88 7.78
C GLU A 211 7.26 15.03 8.03
N TYR A 212 7.36 13.73 7.77
CA TYR A 212 6.23 12.79 7.86
C TYR A 212 5.46 12.85 9.18
N TYR A 213 6.15 13.14 10.31
CA TYR A 213 5.53 13.20 11.62
C TYR A 213 4.60 14.40 11.80
N LYS A 214 4.65 15.40 10.91
CA LYS A 214 3.78 16.59 10.95
C LYS A 214 2.42 16.38 10.28
N TYR A 215 2.20 15.25 9.61
CA TYR A 215 0.92 14.93 9.00
C TYR A 215 -0.15 14.67 10.08
N LYS A 216 -1.30 15.34 9.97
CA LYS A 216 -2.38 15.30 10.97
C LYS A 216 -3.78 15.11 10.39
N TYR A 217 -3.90 14.90 9.09
CA TYR A 217 -5.19 14.88 8.39
C TYR A 217 -5.86 13.51 8.50
N PHE A 218 -6.22 13.10 9.73
CA PHE A 218 -6.91 11.83 10.01
C PHE A 218 -8.39 12.02 10.37
N GLY A 219 -8.99 13.14 9.95
CA GLY A 219 -10.39 13.49 10.18
C GLY A 219 -11.41 12.80 9.27
N PHE A 220 -10.96 11.95 8.34
CA PHE A 220 -11.83 11.22 7.41
C PHE A 220 -12.68 10.14 8.13
N PRO A 221 -13.82 9.67 7.57
CA PRO A 221 -14.63 8.62 8.18
C PRO A 221 -13.87 7.30 8.32
N ASP A 222 -14.09 6.56 9.42
CA ASP A 222 -13.56 5.20 9.52
C ASP A 222 -14.38 4.22 8.66
N PHE A 223 -13.76 3.12 8.25
CA PHE A 223 -14.40 2.05 7.50
C PHE A 223 -13.75 0.71 7.85
N GLU A 224 -14.49 -0.38 7.62
CA GLU A 224 -14.01 -1.72 7.87
C GLU A 224 -13.56 -2.40 6.57
N MET A 225 -12.41 -3.07 6.62
CA MET A 225 -11.94 -3.91 5.53
C MET A 225 -11.17 -5.12 6.08
N GLN A 226 -10.94 -6.11 5.23
CA GLN A 226 -10.06 -7.22 5.58
C GLN A 226 -8.62 -6.80 5.31
N ILE A 227 -7.87 -6.50 6.38
CA ILE A 227 -6.48 -6.01 6.27
C ILE A 227 -5.48 -7.17 6.34
N GLU A 228 -5.68 -8.09 7.27
CA GLU A 228 -4.87 -9.30 7.38
C GLU A 228 -5.63 -10.50 6.82
N LYS A 229 -4.91 -11.31 6.03
CA LYS A 229 -5.38 -12.60 5.56
C LYS A 229 -5.79 -13.46 6.78
N ASP A 230 -6.92 -14.15 6.65
CA ASP A 230 -7.50 -15.03 7.68
C ASP A 230 -8.06 -14.34 8.94
N LYS A 231 -8.02 -13.00 8.98
CA LYS A 231 -8.76 -12.22 9.98
C LYS A 231 -10.08 -11.71 9.40
N GLY A 232 -11.03 -11.45 10.30
CA GLY A 232 -12.27 -10.76 9.95
C GLY A 232 -12.01 -9.31 9.53
N LYS A 233 -13.08 -8.62 9.14
CA LYS A 233 -13.00 -7.17 8.90
C LYS A 233 -12.66 -6.45 10.21
N GLU A 234 -11.82 -5.44 10.11
CA GLU A 234 -11.46 -4.57 11.23
C GLU A 234 -11.41 -3.11 10.79
N SER A 235 -11.44 -2.19 11.77
CA SER A 235 -11.33 -0.75 11.56
C SER A 235 -10.01 -0.39 10.88
N TYR A 236 -10.10 0.28 9.72
CA TYR A 236 -8.95 0.77 8.97
C TYR A 236 -8.12 1.73 9.83
N LYS A 237 -8.77 2.70 10.49
CA LYS A 237 -8.07 3.65 11.36
C LYS A 237 -7.39 2.96 12.53
N HIS A 238 -8.09 2.07 13.24
CA HIS A 238 -7.51 1.40 14.40
C HIS A 238 -6.27 0.59 14.02
N TYR A 239 -6.26 -0.06 12.85
CA TYR A 239 -5.09 -0.79 12.38
C TYR A 239 -3.93 0.13 12.00
N PHE A 240 -4.15 1.05 11.07
CA PHE A 240 -3.07 1.82 10.45
C PHE A 240 -2.62 3.01 11.30
N ILE A 241 -3.53 3.73 11.96
CA ILE A 241 -3.16 4.83 12.85
C ILE A 241 -2.40 4.30 14.07
N ASN A 242 -2.77 3.13 14.62
CA ASN A 242 -1.98 2.49 15.68
C ASN A 242 -0.53 2.23 15.26
N ARG A 243 -0.29 1.76 14.03
CA ARG A 243 1.05 1.55 13.50
C ARG A 243 1.80 2.86 13.30
N PHE A 244 1.12 3.89 12.81
CA PHE A 244 1.71 5.21 12.72
C PHE A 244 2.09 5.77 14.10
N TYR A 245 1.24 5.60 15.13
CA TYR A 245 1.58 5.90 16.52
C TYR A 245 2.83 5.18 16.98
N ASN A 246 2.94 3.88 16.73
CA ASN A 246 4.14 3.11 17.07
C ASN A 246 5.38 3.71 16.40
N THR A 247 5.29 4.08 15.12
CA THR A 247 6.39 4.74 14.40
C THR A 247 6.82 6.04 15.07
N LEU A 248 5.87 6.90 15.46
CA LEU A 248 6.14 8.16 16.15
C LEU A 248 6.74 7.95 17.54
N ILE A 249 6.19 7.00 18.31
CA ILE A 249 6.69 6.64 19.65
C ILE A 249 8.12 6.10 19.55
N TYR A 250 8.40 5.21 18.60
CA TYR A 250 9.75 4.68 18.39
C TYR A 250 10.74 5.76 17.98
N HIS A 251 10.35 6.68 17.10
CA HIS A 251 11.17 7.83 16.74
C HIS A 251 11.46 8.70 17.98
N HIS A 252 10.43 9.03 18.75
CA HIS A 252 10.58 9.79 19.98
C HIS A 252 11.52 9.10 21.00
N GLN A 253 11.40 7.78 21.17
CA GLN A 253 12.28 6.99 22.03
C GLN A 253 13.73 7.00 21.54
N CYS A 254 13.96 6.92 20.23
CA CYS A 254 15.29 7.00 19.63
C CYS A 254 15.96 8.36 19.89
N LEU A 255 15.22 9.46 19.72
CA LEU A 255 15.73 10.81 19.96
C LEU A 255 16.04 11.06 21.44
N ASN A 256 15.29 10.44 22.37
CA ASN A 256 15.54 10.60 23.80
C ASN A 256 16.75 9.82 24.35
N GLN A 257 17.39 8.98 23.54
CA GLN A 257 18.59 8.26 23.98
C GLN A 257 19.80 9.18 24.22
N LYS A 258 19.80 10.40 23.67
CA LYS A 258 20.90 11.35 23.80
C LYS A 258 20.39 12.73 24.20
N ARG A 259 21.06 13.39 25.14
CA ARG A 259 20.70 14.75 25.60
C ARG A 259 20.63 15.77 24.46
N ARG A 260 21.50 15.64 23.45
CA ARG A 260 21.59 16.58 22.32
C ARG A 260 20.36 16.60 21.41
N THR A 261 19.62 15.48 21.33
CA THR A 261 18.44 15.30 20.46
C THR A 261 17.12 15.47 21.22
N ARG A 262 17.18 15.92 22.49
CA ARG A 262 15.97 16.11 23.32
C ARG A 262 15.03 17.17 22.75
N LYS A 263 15.56 18.27 22.21
CA LYS A 263 14.76 19.30 21.53
C LYS A 263 14.05 18.74 20.30
N ASP A 264 14.71 17.86 19.55
CA ASP A 264 14.11 17.20 18.39
C ASP A 264 12.98 16.26 18.82
N ALA A 265 13.17 15.54 19.93
CA ALA A 265 12.13 14.69 20.53
C ALA A 265 10.90 15.51 20.97
N GLU A 266 11.12 16.63 21.67
CA GLU A 266 10.06 17.56 22.09
C GLU A 266 9.33 18.14 20.87
N ASN A 267 10.07 18.60 19.85
CA ASN A 267 9.49 19.10 18.61
C ASN A 267 8.65 18.03 17.90
N LEU A 268 9.14 16.79 17.79
CA LEU A 268 8.36 15.69 17.20
C LEU A 268 7.08 15.43 17.99
N ALA A 269 7.14 15.40 19.32
CA ALA A 269 5.96 15.18 20.16
C ALA A 269 4.93 16.31 19.99
N LEU A 270 5.37 17.57 19.97
CA LEU A 270 4.50 18.75 19.88
C LEU A 270 3.99 19.04 18.46
N SER A 271 4.66 18.55 17.42
CA SER A 271 4.27 18.81 16.03
C SER A 271 3.53 17.63 15.38
N SER A 272 3.47 16.47 16.02
CA SER A 272 2.78 15.28 15.51
C SER A 272 1.41 15.03 16.14
N ILE A 273 0.75 13.95 15.71
CA ILE A 273 -0.48 13.47 16.36
C ILE A 273 -0.27 12.97 17.79
N LEU A 274 0.98 12.84 18.27
CA LEU A 274 1.25 12.44 19.65
C LEU A 274 0.56 13.38 20.65
N LYS A 275 0.44 14.68 20.38
CA LYS A 275 -0.27 15.63 21.27
C LYS A 275 -1.78 15.68 21.09
N GLU A 276 -2.30 15.07 20.03
CA GLU A 276 -3.68 15.23 19.59
C GLU A 276 -4.56 14.14 20.23
N LYS A 277 -5.10 14.44 21.42
CA LYS A 277 -5.83 13.47 22.27
C LYS A 277 -7.03 12.80 21.57
N ASN A 278 -7.66 13.49 20.62
CA ASN A 278 -8.78 12.96 19.84
C ASN A 278 -8.41 11.72 19.03
N TYR A 279 -7.12 11.45 18.77
CA TYR A 279 -6.69 10.27 18.04
C TYR A 279 -6.18 9.14 18.97
N TYR A 280 -6.19 9.31 20.29
CA TYR A 280 -5.58 8.32 21.21
C TYR A 280 -6.34 6.99 21.24
N GLU A 281 -7.64 7.01 20.94
CA GLU A 281 -8.48 5.81 20.83
C GLU A 281 -7.94 4.78 19.82
N TYR A 282 -7.21 5.26 18.81
CA TYR A 282 -6.58 4.42 17.78
C TYR A 282 -5.20 3.91 18.20
N SER A 283 -4.68 4.25 19.38
CA SER A 283 -3.38 3.78 19.86
C SER A 283 -3.54 2.69 20.90
N LYS A 284 -2.74 1.63 20.78
CA LYS A 284 -2.59 0.61 21.84
C LYS A 284 -1.63 1.03 22.95
N ASN A 285 -0.97 2.19 22.83
CA ASN A 285 0.02 2.70 23.79
C ASN A 285 -0.49 3.96 24.53
N GLN A 286 -1.76 3.98 24.93
CA GLN A 286 -2.37 5.17 25.55
C GLN A 286 -1.64 5.62 26.82
N ASP A 287 -1.14 4.69 27.63
CA ASP A 287 -0.37 5.02 28.85
C ASP A 287 0.89 5.82 28.54
N TYR A 288 1.61 5.46 27.47
CA TYR A 288 2.78 6.19 27.01
C TYR A 288 2.38 7.61 26.58
N LEU A 289 1.32 7.75 25.80
CA LEU A 289 0.83 9.03 25.30
C LEU A 289 0.38 9.95 26.45
N ASN A 290 -0.35 9.40 27.42
CA ASN A 290 -0.79 10.11 28.61
C ASN A 290 0.38 10.55 29.50
N GLY A 291 1.44 9.74 29.60
CA GLY A 291 2.64 10.07 30.36
C GLY A 291 3.52 11.13 29.69
N LEU A 292 3.58 11.12 28.35
CA LEU A 292 4.47 11.96 27.55
C LEU A 292 4.32 13.45 27.86
N PHE A 293 3.09 13.95 27.94
CA PHE A 293 2.81 15.39 28.12
C PHE A 293 2.61 15.82 29.57
N ARG A 294 2.50 14.90 30.52
CA ARG A 294 2.50 15.25 31.96
C ARG A 294 3.86 15.80 32.43
N THR A 295 4.93 15.46 31.71
CA THR A 295 6.31 15.80 32.06
C THR A 295 6.87 17.00 31.30
N MET A 296 6.18 17.46 30.26
CA MET A 296 6.53 18.68 29.53
C MET A 296 5.86 19.86 30.23
N LYS A 297 6.63 20.75 30.86
CA LYS A 297 6.11 22.07 31.25
C LYS A 297 5.72 22.79 29.96
N MET A 298 4.43 22.97 29.75
CA MET A 298 3.92 23.88 28.73
C MET A 298 4.03 25.28 29.35
N ASP A 299 5.12 25.99 29.02
CA ASP A 299 5.24 27.42 29.29
C ASP A 299 4.40 28.21 28.28
#